data_AF-A0A0E9LYL9-F1
#
_entry.id   AF-A0A0E9LYL9-F1
#
_cell.length_a   1.000
_cell.length_b   1.000
_cell.length_c   1.000
_cell.angle_alpha   90.00
_cell.angle_beta   90.00
_cell.angle_gamma   90.00
#
_symmetry.space_group_name_H-M   'P 1'
#
loop_
_entity.id
_entity.type
_entity.pdbx_description
1 polymer ?
#
loop_
_entity_poly.entity_id
_entity_poly.type
_entity_poly.pdbx_seq_one_letter_code
_entity_poly.pdbx_strand_id
1 'polypeptide(L)'
;MVDSRNVVSWGATTYLACGQVDTDYGPAAATTGIANAWSMFRIRGEVPALFDMDNDDRAMFYTDGQDQYMDGGVSDRTGGYFVTKWSNLTDDGSVASNTENDGVDIDFPLFRLADAYLMYAEAAARTNTNLTEALSYVNELRNHRNAAQVAQEDLTATVGAIPYKFFLDERARELYWEAVRRTDLVRFDSFTTDKYVWQWKGGVQDGKAVDNKYNLYPIPATELSANPNLWNDNY
;
A
#
# COMPACT_ATOMS: atom_id res chain seq x y z
N MET A 1 11.78 -4.69 -14.11
CA MET A 1 13.16 -4.30 -13.79
C MET A 1 13.42 -2.98 -14.48
N VAL A 2 13.66 -1.94 -13.70
CA VAL A 2 14.19 -0.66 -14.18
C VAL A 2 15.58 -0.52 -13.57
N ASP A 3 16.51 0.06 -14.32
CA ASP A 3 17.90 0.25 -13.91
C ASP A 3 18.47 1.44 -14.66
N SER A 4 19.32 2.19 -13.97
CA SER A 4 19.91 3.45 -14.40
C SER A 4 20.75 3.36 -15.66
N ARG A 5 21.20 2.15 -16.05
CA ARG A 5 22.13 1.96 -17.16
C ARG A 5 21.47 1.35 -18.39
N ASN A 6 20.46 0.49 -18.19
CA ASN A 6 19.91 -0.34 -19.28
C ASN A 6 18.43 -0.11 -19.56
N VAL A 7 17.63 0.19 -18.53
CA VAL A 7 16.16 0.32 -18.65
C VAL A 7 15.71 1.51 -17.83
N VAL A 8 16.16 2.68 -18.27
CA VAL A 8 15.94 3.94 -17.57
C VAL A 8 14.47 4.37 -17.73
N SER A 9 13.81 4.69 -16.62
CA SER A 9 12.39 5.09 -16.62
C SER A 9 12.09 6.13 -15.53
N TRP A 10 11.24 7.10 -15.88
CA TRP A 10 10.73 8.15 -15.01
C TRP A 10 9.37 7.75 -14.43
N GLY A 11 8.83 6.62 -14.90
CA GLY A 11 7.70 5.92 -14.30
C GLY A 11 8.18 4.86 -13.28
N ALA A 12 7.39 3.79 -13.14
CA ALA A 12 7.75 2.63 -12.32
C ALA A 12 8.23 3.00 -10.90
N THR A 13 9.32 2.40 -10.41
CA THR A 13 9.86 2.65 -9.06
C THR A 13 10.51 4.01 -8.91
N THR A 14 11.01 4.64 -9.99
CA THR A 14 11.49 6.04 -9.94
C THR A 14 10.36 6.97 -9.49
N TYR A 15 9.15 6.76 -10.03
CA TYR A 15 7.96 7.54 -9.67
C TYR A 15 7.51 7.32 -8.23
N LEU A 16 7.61 6.09 -7.72
CA LEU A 16 7.32 5.78 -6.32
C LEU A 16 8.34 6.45 -5.39
N ALA A 17 9.63 6.30 -5.67
CA ALA A 17 10.69 6.79 -4.80
C ALA A 17 10.84 8.33 -4.82
N CYS A 18 10.74 8.97 -5.98
CA CYS A 18 10.80 10.42 -6.07
C CYS A 18 9.48 11.08 -5.63
N GLY A 19 8.35 10.40 -5.83
CA GLY A 19 7.02 10.92 -5.49
C GLY A 19 6.69 10.90 -4.00
N GLN A 20 7.34 10.04 -3.21
CA GLN A 20 7.07 9.90 -1.76
C GLN A 20 7.77 10.97 -0.91
N VAL A 21 8.83 11.59 -1.43
CA VAL A 21 9.60 12.64 -0.76
C VAL A 21 9.09 14.02 -1.17
N ASP A 22 9.38 15.02 -0.34
CA ASP A 22 8.89 16.38 -0.53
C ASP A 22 10.00 17.43 -0.34
N THR A 23 9.80 18.60 -0.94
CA THR A 23 10.71 19.75 -0.82
C THR A 23 10.54 20.52 0.47
N ASP A 24 9.30 20.69 0.96
CA ASP A 24 8.98 21.72 1.97
C ASP A 24 8.40 21.19 3.30
N TYR A 25 7.62 20.11 3.25
CA TYR A 25 6.81 19.61 4.38
C TYR A 25 7.08 18.15 4.74
N GLY A 26 7.91 17.45 3.96
CA GLY A 26 8.17 16.03 4.11
C GLY A 26 9.65 15.69 4.26
N PRO A 27 10.00 14.40 4.14
CA PRO A 27 11.38 13.97 4.29
C PRO A 27 12.23 14.52 3.14
N ALA A 28 13.40 15.06 3.49
CA ALA A 28 14.35 15.56 2.49
C ALA A 28 14.75 14.43 1.53
N ALA A 29 14.80 14.72 0.22
CA ALA A 29 15.05 13.72 -0.83
C ALA A 29 16.28 12.83 -0.57
N ALA A 30 17.37 13.45 -0.08
CA ALA A 30 18.62 12.76 0.23
C ALA A 30 18.48 11.64 1.28
N THR A 31 17.46 11.67 2.15
CA THR A 31 17.23 10.65 3.19
C THR A 31 16.90 9.26 2.60
N THR A 32 16.48 9.21 1.34
CA THR A 32 16.17 7.97 0.60
C THR A 32 16.99 7.84 -0.67
N GLY A 33 18.12 8.56 -0.77
CA GLY A 33 19.03 8.50 -1.93
C GLY A 33 18.47 9.17 -3.20
N ILE A 34 17.48 10.05 -3.05
CA ILE A 34 16.85 10.77 -4.16
C ILE A 34 17.51 12.14 -4.32
N ALA A 35 17.78 12.52 -5.58
CA ALA A 35 18.40 13.80 -5.90
C ALA A 35 17.40 14.96 -5.75
N ASN A 36 16.19 14.83 -6.33
CA ASN A 36 15.16 15.86 -6.33
C ASN A 36 13.78 15.28 -6.02
N ALA A 37 13.06 15.90 -5.07
CA ALA A 37 11.73 15.46 -4.68
C ALA A 37 10.66 15.81 -5.74
N TRP A 38 9.69 14.91 -5.97
CA TRP A 38 8.55 15.15 -6.85
C TRP A 38 7.27 15.49 -6.08
N SER A 39 7.24 15.34 -4.76
CA SER A 39 6.25 15.99 -3.91
C SER A 39 4.80 15.54 -4.18
N MET A 40 4.59 14.24 -4.43
CA MET A 40 3.34 13.74 -5.03
C MET A 40 2.42 13.03 -4.04
N PHE A 41 2.94 12.05 -3.30
CA PHE A 41 2.10 11.06 -2.61
C PHE A 41 2.24 11.15 -1.11
N ARG A 42 1.08 11.07 -0.46
CA ARG A 42 0.93 10.86 0.98
C ARG A 42 -0.04 9.71 1.18
N ILE A 43 0.13 8.98 2.28
CA ILE A 43 -0.70 7.82 2.59
C ILE A 43 -1.96 8.25 3.34
N ARG A 44 -3.06 7.51 3.15
CA ARG A 44 -4.28 7.71 3.92
C ARG A 44 -4.04 7.30 5.37
N GLY A 45 -4.52 8.12 6.32
CA GLY A 45 -4.27 7.96 7.75
C GLY A 45 -4.71 6.62 8.33
N GLU A 46 -5.68 5.94 7.70
CA GLU A 46 -6.13 4.61 8.08
C GLU A 46 -5.04 3.54 7.93
N VAL A 47 -4.02 3.75 7.08
CA VAL A 47 -2.91 2.80 6.97
C VAL A 47 -1.92 2.97 8.13
N PRO A 48 -1.35 4.15 8.41
CA PRO A 48 -0.54 4.36 9.61
C PRO A 48 -1.24 3.95 10.93
N ALA A 49 -2.56 4.10 11.02
CA ALA A 49 -3.34 3.67 12.19
C ALA A 49 -3.27 2.16 12.48
N LEU A 50 -2.81 1.36 11.52
CA LEU A 50 -2.66 -0.09 11.68
C LEU A 50 -1.36 -0.49 12.38
N PHE A 51 -0.40 0.40 12.50
CA PHE A 51 0.95 0.08 12.99
C PHE A 51 1.09 0.46 14.47
N ASP A 52 1.88 -0.34 15.17
CA ASP A 52 2.60 0.16 16.35
C ASP A 52 3.79 0.97 15.83
N MET A 53 3.70 2.30 15.94
CA MET A 53 4.70 3.20 15.34
C MET A 53 6.10 3.06 15.95
N ASP A 54 6.20 2.51 17.16
CA ASP A 54 7.47 2.34 17.87
C ASP A 54 8.03 0.92 17.73
N ASN A 55 7.18 -0.06 17.43
CA ASN A 55 7.54 -1.50 17.43
C ASN A 55 7.07 -2.24 16.16
N ASP A 56 7.05 -1.58 15.00
CA ASP A 56 6.83 -2.26 13.72
C ASP A 56 7.72 -1.62 12.65
N ASP A 57 8.76 -2.34 12.22
CA ASP A 57 9.76 -1.86 11.26
C ASP A 57 9.16 -1.47 9.90
N ARG A 58 7.92 -1.90 9.64
CA ARG A 58 7.18 -1.56 8.42
C ARG A 58 6.56 -0.15 8.49
N ALA A 59 6.52 0.48 9.66
CA ALA A 59 6.00 1.83 9.88
C ALA A 59 6.94 2.91 9.32
N MET A 60 7.22 2.86 8.02
CA MET A 60 8.12 3.76 7.32
C MET A 60 7.38 5.03 6.89
N PHE A 61 7.09 5.89 7.86
CA PHE A 61 6.37 7.14 7.68
C PHE A 61 7.16 8.34 8.20
N TYR A 62 7.10 9.45 7.48
CA TYR A 62 7.56 10.74 7.99
C TYR A 62 6.39 11.47 8.65
N THR A 63 6.56 11.78 9.94
CA THR A 63 5.49 12.29 10.82
C THR A 63 5.79 13.68 11.39
N ASP A 64 7.01 14.18 11.28
CA ASP A 64 7.40 15.46 11.86
C ASP A 64 6.65 16.61 11.20
N GLY A 65 5.99 17.44 12.03
CA GLY A 65 5.13 18.53 11.56
C GLY A 65 3.91 18.09 10.73
N GLN A 66 3.54 16.80 10.74
CA GLN A 66 2.42 16.26 9.97
C GLN A 66 1.27 15.79 10.88
N ASP A 67 0.05 16.03 10.43
CA ASP A 67 -1.15 15.37 10.94
C ASP A 67 -1.35 14.04 10.20
N GLN A 68 -1.81 13.00 10.89
CA GLN A 68 -2.04 11.69 10.28
C GLN A 68 -3.11 11.71 9.18
N TYR A 69 -4.12 12.57 9.31
CA TYR A 69 -5.28 12.64 8.43
C TYR A 69 -5.25 13.93 7.57
N MET A 70 -5.82 13.86 6.37
CA MET A 70 -5.84 14.96 5.39
C MET A 70 -7.09 15.83 5.52
N ASP A 71 -7.29 16.44 6.69
CA ASP A 71 -8.51 17.21 6.96
C ASP A 71 -8.58 18.53 6.18
N GLY A 72 -7.42 19.17 5.93
CA GLY A 72 -7.32 20.34 5.03
C GLY A 72 -7.45 20.01 3.54
N GLY A 73 -7.71 18.75 3.18
CA GLY A 73 -7.82 18.28 1.80
C GLY A 73 -6.45 18.09 1.10
N VAL A 74 -6.47 17.85 -0.20
CA VAL A 74 -5.25 17.48 -0.96
C VAL A 74 -4.24 18.63 -1.10
N SER A 75 -4.72 19.88 -1.09
CA SER A 75 -3.86 21.07 -1.20
C SER A 75 -3.13 21.42 0.09
N ASP A 76 -3.70 21.04 1.24
CA ASP A 76 -3.01 21.14 2.52
C ASP A 76 -1.96 20.04 2.59
N ARG A 77 -0.70 20.41 2.81
CA ARG A 77 0.46 19.52 2.78
C ARG A 77 0.94 19.10 4.16
N THR A 78 0.28 19.56 5.22
CA THR A 78 0.56 19.11 6.60
C THR A 78 -0.26 17.87 6.97
N GLY A 79 -1.33 17.56 6.24
CA GLY A 79 -2.15 16.37 6.49
C GLY A 79 -1.72 15.15 5.67
N GLY A 80 -1.74 13.99 6.31
CA GLY A 80 -1.39 12.69 5.73
C GLY A 80 0.13 12.48 5.66
N TYR A 81 0.60 11.40 6.27
CA TYR A 81 2.03 11.12 6.31
C TYR A 81 2.64 10.82 4.94
N PHE A 82 3.88 11.26 4.75
CA PHE A 82 4.72 10.78 3.66
C PHE A 82 5.26 9.38 3.98
N VAL A 83 5.52 8.61 2.94
CA VAL A 83 6.06 7.25 3.04
C VAL A 83 7.55 7.28 2.73
N THR A 84 8.36 6.49 3.43
CA THR A 84 9.81 6.39 3.20
C THR A 84 10.24 4.97 2.77
N LYS A 85 9.28 4.15 2.33
CA LYS A 85 9.45 2.74 1.96
C LYS A 85 10.40 2.49 0.79
N TRP A 86 10.36 3.33 -0.25
CA TRP A 86 11.13 3.10 -1.48
C TRP A 86 12.45 3.87 -1.44
N SER A 87 13.57 3.19 -1.20
CA SER A 87 14.88 3.83 -1.05
C SER A 87 15.80 3.53 -2.22
N ASN A 88 16.43 4.57 -2.78
CA ASN A 88 17.53 4.45 -3.75
C ASN A 88 18.91 4.38 -3.07
N LEU A 89 18.92 4.13 -1.76
CA LEU A 89 20.13 3.76 -1.04
C LEU A 89 20.34 2.25 -1.15
N THR A 90 21.58 1.84 -1.33
CA THR A 90 22.01 0.45 -1.18
C THR A 90 22.01 0.05 0.30
N ASP A 91 22.16 -1.24 0.57
CA ASP A 91 22.15 -1.78 1.95
C ASP A 91 23.26 -1.19 2.85
N ASP A 92 24.36 -0.71 2.27
CA ASP A 92 25.45 -0.01 2.98
C ASP A 92 25.21 1.51 3.12
N GLY A 93 24.07 2.01 2.65
CA GLY A 93 23.67 3.42 2.72
C GLY A 93 24.23 4.31 1.62
N SER A 94 24.93 3.75 0.62
CA SER A 94 25.40 4.53 -0.54
C SER A 94 24.25 4.85 -1.51
N VAL A 95 24.33 5.97 -2.23
CA VAL A 95 23.35 6.30 -3.27
C VAL A 95 23.60 5.43 -4.50
N ALA A 96 22.60 4.64 -4.92
CA ALA A 96 22.75 3.66 -6.01
C ALA A 96 22.95 4.33 -7.37
N SER A 97 22.20 5.41 -7.65
CA SER A 97 22.19 6.11 -8.93
C SER A 97 21.86 7.60 -8.78
N ASN A 98 22.20 8.41 -9.78
CA ASN A 98 21.71 9.79 -9.84
C ASN A 98 20.30 9.81 -10.44
N THR A 99 19.29 9.94 -9.59
CA THR A 99 17.87 9.89 -10.01
C THR A 99 17.45 11.00 -10.98
N GLU A 100 18.18 12.11 -11.06
CA GLU A 100 17.86 13.21 -11.99
C GLU A 100 18.23 12.85 -13.43
N ASN A 101 19.38 12.21 -13.62
CA ASN A 101 19.89 11.85 -14.94
C ASN A 101 19.44 10.44 -15.36
N ASP A 102 19.40 9.53 -14.39
CA ASP A 102 19.41 8.09 -14.66
C ASP A 102 18.27 7.33 -13.95
N GLY A 103 17.35 8.01 -13.25
CA GLY A 103 16.30 7.32 -12.48
C GLY A 103 16.88 6.44 -11.35
N VAL A 104 16.08 5.51 -10.82
CA VAL A 104 16.47 4.65 -9.68
C VAL A 104 16.94 3.26 -10.12
N ASP A 105 17.72 2.61 -9.25
CA ASP A 105 18.12 1.19 -9.37
C ASP A 105 17.25 0.26 -8.49
N ILE A 106 16.02 0.70 -8.18
CA ILE A 106 15.11 -0.03 -7.30
C ILE A 106 14.26 -1.01 -8.10
N ASP A 107 14.40 -2.29 -7.81
CA ASP A 107 13.50 -3.32 -8.34
C ASP A 107 12.12 -3.28 -7.68
N PHE A 108 11.07 -3.52 -8.47
CA PHE A 108 9.71 -3.69 -7.95
C PHE A 108 9.48 -5.17 -7.60
N PRO A 109 9.29 -5.54 -6.32
CA PRO A 109 9.09 -6.92 -5.91
C PRO A 109 7.66 -7.38 -6.22
N LEU A 110 7.39 -7.70 -7.50
CA LEU A 110 6.06 -8.06 -7.97
C LEU A 110 5.50 -9.30 -7.25
N PHE A 111 6.37 -10.24 -6.89
CA PHE A 111 6.05 -11.39 -6.06
C PHE A 111 7.11 -11.55 -4.98
N ARG A 112 6.68 -11.85 -3.76
CA ARG A 112 7.57 -12.13 -2.63
C ARG A 112 6.96 -13.10 -1.65
N LEU A 113 7.82 -13.78 -0.89
CA LEU A 113 7.44 -14.87 0.00
C LEU A 113 6.38 -14.48 1.03
N ALA A 114 6.46 -13.27 1.59
CA ALA A 114 5.49 -12.82 2.59
C ALA A 114 4.06 -12.73 2.03
N ASP A 115 3.89 -12.37 0.75
CA ASP A 115 2.55 -12.38 0.12
C ASP A 115 2.00 -13.81 0.04
N ALA A 116 2.85 -14.78 -0.31
CA ALA A 116 2.47 -16.20 -0.32
C ALA A 116 2.10 -16.71 1.07
N TYR A 117 2.85 -16.34 2.12
CA TYR A 117 2.56 -16.70 3.50
C TYR A 117 1.21 -16.13 3.97
N LEU A 118 0.94 -14.85 3.68
CA LEU A 118 -0.33 -14.22 4.03
C LEU A 118 -1.50 -14.80 3.23
N MET A 119 -1.31 -15.15 1.94
CA MET A 119 -2.33 -15.85 1.15
C MET A 119 -2.63 -17.25 1.71
N TYR A 120 -1.59 -18.02 2.08
CA TYR A 120 -1.77 -19.34 2.70
C TYR A 120 -2.54 -19.22 4.02
N ALA A 121 -2.11 -18.31 4.90
CA ALA A 121 -2.72 -18.15 6.20
C ALA A 121 -4.17 -17.65 6.11
N GLU A 122 -4.48 -16.74 5.18
CA GLU A 122 -5.86 -16.30 4.93
C GLU A 122 -6.71 -17.47 4.42
N ALA A 123 -6.21 -18.29 3.50
CA ALA A 123 -6.92 -19.45 2.99
C ALA A 123 -7.20 -20.48 4.11
N ALA A 124 -6.19 -20.81 4.91
CA ALA A 124 -6.29 -21.69 6.07
C ALA A 124 -7.34 -21.20 7.08
N ALA A 125 -7.38 -19.90 7.36
CA ALA A 125 -8.39 -19.30 8.23
C ALA A 125 -9.80 -19.40 7.64
N ARG A 126 -9.95 -19.16 6.33
CA ARG A 126 -11.25 -19.25 5.62
C ARG A 126 -11.80 -20.66 5.56
N THR A 127 -10.94 -21.68 5.44
CA THR A 127 -11.34 -23.08 5.42
C THR A 127 -11.36 -23.72 6.81
N ASN A 128 -10.86 -23.02 7.83
CA ASN A 128 -10.68 -23.52 9.19
C ASN A 128 -9.82 -24.81 9.24
N THR A 129 -8.74 -24.83 8.44
CA THR A 129 -7.79 -25.96 8.34
C THR A 129 -6.36 -25.46 8.46
N ASN A 130 -5.45 -26.23 9.08
CA ASN A 130 -4.03 -25.88 9.22
C ASN A 130 -3.75 -24.54 9.95
N LEU A 131 -4.62 -24.15 10.89
CA LEU A 131 -4.48 -22.86 11.60
C LEU A 131 -3.17 -22.71 12.38
N THR A 132 -2.63 -23.81 12.94
CA THR A 132 -1.35 -23.79 13.65
C THR A 132 -0.19 -23.43 12.72
N GLU A 133 -0.18 -23.95 11.50
CA GLU A 133 0.83 -23.64 10.50
C GLU A 133 0.66 -22.22 9.96
N ALA A 134 -0.59 -21.81 9.69
CA ALA A 134 -0.92 -20.43 9.33
C ALA A 134 -0.43 -19.42 10.37
N LEU A 135 -0.65 -19.70 11.66
CA LEU A 135 -0.18 -18.88 12.77
C LEU A 135 1.36 -18.81 12.80
N SER A 136 2.04 -19.93 12.53
CA SER A 136 3.50 -19.96 12.46
C SER A 136 4.03 -19.01 11.38
N TYR A 137 3.49 -19.07 10.15
CA TYR A 137 3.93 -18.17 9.08
C TYR A 137 3.64 -16.70 9.36
N VAL A 138 2.47 -16.40 9.93
CA VAL A 138 2.12 -15.02 10.32
C VAL A 138 3.07 -14.49 11.38
N ASN A 139 3.30 -15.25 12.45
CA ASN A 139 4.18 -14.80 13.53
C ASN A 139 5.66 -14.80 13.15
N GLU A 140 6.08 -15.65 12.20
CA GLU A 140 7.40 -15.56 11.58
C GLU A 140 7.60 -14.20 10.90
N LEU A 141 6.65 -13.78 10.04
CA LEU A 141 6.71 -12.47 9.40
C LEU A 141 6.71 -11.33 10.41
N ARG A 142 5.81 -11.37 11.40
CA ARG A 142 5.69 -10.30 12.40
C ARG A 142 6.96 -10.18 13.25
N ASN A 143 7.55 -11.30 13.67
CA ASN A 143 8.84 -11.31 14.37
C ASN A 143 9.96 -10.69 13.52
N HIS A 144 10.00 -10.99 12.21
CA HIS A 144 10.96 -10.39 11.27
C HIS A 144 10.77 -8.88 11.03
N ARG A 145 9.73 -8.27 11.60
CA ARG A 145 9.41 -6.84 11.50
C ARG A 145 9.36 -6.17 12.87
N ASN A 146 9.85 -6.84 13.91
CA ASN A 146 9.74 -6.42 15.31
C ASN A 146 8.29 -6.24 15.80
N ALA A 147 7.29 -6.70 15.04
CA ALA A 147 5.88 -6.53 15.35
C ALA A 147 5.39 -7.58 16.35
N ALA A 148 4.52 -7.17 17.27
CA ALA A 148 3.96 -8.05 18.30
C ALA A 148 3.29 -9.30 17.70
N GLN A 149 3.53 -10.48 18.26
CA GLN A 149 2.86 -11.71 17.80
C GLN A 149 1.35 -11.65 18.00
N VAL A 150 0.62 -12.42 17.18
CA VAL A 150 -0.83 -12.62 17.30
C VAL A 150 -1.16 -14.04 17.75
N ALA A 151 -2.40 -14.24 18.18
CA ALA A 151 -2.94 -15.53 18.58
C ALA A 151 -3.76 -16.16 17.44
N GLN A 152 -4.11 -17.44 17.58
CA GLN A 152 -4.82 -18.18 16.54
C GLN A 152 -6.23 -17.62 16.30
N GLU A 153 -6.89 -17.17 17.38
CA GLU A 153 -8.21 -16.55 17.36
C GLU A 153 -8.25 -15.29 16.48
N ASP A 154 -7.16 -14.52 16.42
CA ASP A 154 -7.07 -13.30 15.61
C ASP A 154 -7.22 -13.61 14.11
N LEU A 155 -6.71 -14.77 13.66
CA LEU A 155 -6.77 -15.17 12.25
C LEU A 155 -8.21 -15.38 11.77
N THR A 156 -9.11 -15.81 12.66
CA THR A 156 -10.50 -16.15 12.30
C THR A 156 -11.51 -15.09 12.76
N ALA A 157 -11.04 -14.06 13.47
CA ALA A 157 -11.89 -13.04 14.03
C ALA A 157 -12.63 -12.24 12.95
N THR A 158 -13.89 -11.91 13.25
CA THR A 158 -14.67 -10.90 12.53
C THR A 158 -14.63 -9.61 13.35
N VAL A 159 -14.26 -8.51 12.71
CA VAL A 159 -14.22 -7.19 13.35
C VAL A 159 -15.12 -6.25 12.55
N GLY A 160 -16.14 -5.70 13.22
CA GLY A 160 -17.24 -5.03 12.54
C GLY A 160 -17.98 -6.00 11.61
N ALA A 161 -18.17 -5.60 10.35
CA ALA A 161 -18.80 -6.42 9.30
C ALA A 161 -17.78 -7.15 8.41
N ILE A 162 -16.51 -7.22 8.82
CA ILE A 162 -15.40 -7.76 8.00
C ILE A 162 -14.89 -9.06 8.62
N PRO A 163 -15.21 -10.23 8.04
CA PRO A 163 -14.65 -11.50 8.50
C PRO A 163 -13.18 -11.60 8.13
N TYR A 164 -12.37 -12.24 8.97
CA TYR A 164 -10.92 -12.41 8.78
C TYR A 164 -10.18 -11.07 8.65
N LYS A 165 -10.69 -10.00 9.31
CA LYS A 165 -10.19 -8.62 9.15
C LYS A 165 -8.68 -8.52 9.42
N PHE A 166 -8.16 -9.36 10.30
CA PHE A 166 -6.72 -9.47 10.56
C PHE A 166 -5.91 -9.50 9.26
N PHE A 167 -6.29 -10.33 8.27
CA PHE A 167 -5.53 -10.43 7.02
C PHE A 167 -5.68 -9.20 6.13
N LEU A 168 -6.83 -8.52 6.14
CA LEU A 168 -6.97 -7.27 5.42
C LEU A 168 -6.03 -6.19 6.00
N ASP A 169 -5.87 -6.16 7.31
CA ASP A 169 -4.97 -5.21 7.99
C ASP A 169 -3.50 -5.63 7.86
N GLU A 170 -3.20 -6.92 8.01
CA GLU A 170 -1.82 -7.43 7.94
C GLU A 170 -1.24 -7.31 6.54
N ARG A 171 -2.05 -7.53 5.50
CA ARG A 171 -1.64 -7.27 4.12
C ARG A 171 -1.48 -5.78 3.85
N ALA A 172 -2.21 -4.90 4.53
CA ALA A 172 -1.95 -3.46 4.44
C ALA A 172 -0.60 -3.11 5.07
N ARG A 173 -0.29 -3.65 6.26
CA ARG A 173 0.99 -3.44 6.94
C ARG A 173 2.16 -3.96 6.13
N GLU A 174 2.04 -5.18 5.62
CA GLU A 174 3.12 -5.84 4.88
C GLU A 174 3.29 -5.26 3.48
N LEU A 175 2.20 -5.07 2.72
CA LEU A 175 2.21 -4.87 1.26
C LEU A 175 1.71 -3.48 0.80
N TYR A 176 1.62 -2.47 1.68
CA TYR A 176 1.22 -1.13 1.23
C TYR A 176 2.15 -0.61 0.12
N TRP A 177 1.57 0.06 -0.87
CA TRP A 177 2.24 0.56 -2.07
C TRP A 177 2.85 -0.50 -3.00
N GLU A 178 2.50 -1.78 -2.84
CA GLU A 178 2.93 -2.87 -3.73
C GLU A 178 1.80 -3.37 -4.67
N ALA A 179 0.88 -2.47 -5.05
CA ALA A 179 -0.17 -2.71 -6.05
C ALA A 179 -1.21 -3.84 -5.75
N VAL A 180 -1.30 -4.33 -4.51
CA VAL A 180 -2.28 -5.38 -4.13
C VAL A 180 -3.53 -4.87 -3.41
N ARG A 181 -3.48 -3.67 -2.81
CA ARG A 181 -4.48 -3.19 -1.84
C ARG A 181 -5.91 -3.15 -2.40
N ARG A 182 -6.11 -2.72 -3.65
CA ARG A 182 -7.44 -2.68 -4.28
C ARG A 182 -8.03 -4.09 -4.40
N THR A 183 -7.24 -5.05 -4.89
CA THR A 183 -7.67 -6.44 -5.05
C THR A 183 -8.07 -7.05 -3.71
N ASP A 184 -7.32 -6.76 -2.65
CA ASP A 184 -7.66 -7.20 -1.29
C ASP A 184 -8.96 -6.58 -0.80
N LEU A 185 -9.13 -5.26 -0.95
CA LEU A 185 -10.36 -4.58 -0.56
C LEU A 185 -11.59 -5.13 -1.30
N VAL A 186 -11.46 -5.47 -2.58
CA VAL A 186 -12.56 -6.10 -3.35
C VAL A 186 -12.87 -7.51 -2.82
N ARG A 187 -11.86 -8.34 -2.55
CA ARG A 187 -12.04 -9.71 -1.99
C ARG A 187 -12.75 -9.69 -0.62
N PHE A 188 -12.52 -8.65 0.16
CA PHE A 188 -13.16 -8.44 1.46
C PHE A 188 -14.47 -7.64 1.39
N ASP A 189 -14.99 -7.37 0.19
CA ASP A 189 -16.20 -6.57 -0.03
C ASP A 189 -16.14 -5.21 0.69
N SER A 190 -14.96 -4.62 0.74
CA SER A 190 -14.60 -3.42 1.52
C SER A 190 -14.21 -2.24 0.61
N PHE A 191 -14.05 -2.47 -0.70
CA PHE A 191 -13.69 -1.42 -1.65
C PHE A 191 -14.85 -0.45 -1.91
N THR A 192 -16.03 -0.95 -2.24
CA THR A 192 -17.20 -0.11 -2.60
C THR A 192 -18.19 0.09 -1.47
N THR A 193 -18.32 -0.85 -0.54
CA THR A 193 -19.35 -0.84 0.51
C THR A 193 -19.03 0.10 1.68
N ASP A 194 -19.95 0.24 2.63
CA ASP A 194 -19.77 0.93 3.91
C ASP A 194 -19.14 0.04 5.01
N LYS A 195 -18.80 -1.23 4.71
CA LYS A 195 -18.13 -2.13 5.67
C LYS A 195 -16.77 -1.60 6.11
N TYR A 196 -16.09 -0.88 5.23
CA TYR A 196 -14.82 -0.23 5.51
C TYR A 196 -14.78 1.14 4.84
N VAL A 197 -14.72 2.19 5.65
CA VAL A 197 -14.67 3.57 5.19
C VAL A 197 -13.32 4.16 5.58
N TRP A 198 -12.70 4.88 4.65
CA TRP A 198 -11.48 5.64 4.85
C TRP A 198 -11.68 7.06 4.34
N GLN A 199 -10.86 7.98 4.83
CA GLN A 199 -10.94 9.39 4.50
C GLN A 199 -10.89 9.60 2.99
N TRP A 200 -11.79 10.44 2.47
CA TRP A 200 -11.92 10.76 1.05
C TRP A 200 -12.40 9.61 0.14
N LYS A 201 -12.80 8.46 0.70
CA LYS A 201 -13.50 7.41 -0.08
C LYS A 201 -14.79 7.98 -0.69
N GLY A 202 -14.98 7.79 -2.00
CA GLY A 202 -16.16 8.31 -2.69
C GLY A 202 -16.23 9.84 -2.77
N GLY A 203 -15.11 10.54 -2.55
CA GLY A 203 -14.98 11.98 -2.75
C GLY A 203 -15.55 12.86 -1.63
N VAL A 204 -15.83 12.30 -0.45
CA VAL A 204 -16.26 13.05 0.75
C VAL A 204 -15.25 12.81 1.87
N GLN A 205 -14.96 13.82 2.69
CA GLN A 205 -13.90 13.76 3.70
C GLN A 205 -14.06 12.56 4.64
N ASP A 206 -15.23 12.37 5.24
CA ASP A 206 -15.51 11.24 6.15
C ASP A 206 -15.59 9.88 5.44
N GLY A 207 -15.50 9.88 4.11
CA GLY A 207 -15.68 8.72 3.26
C GLY A 207 -17.14 8.27 3.14
N LYS A 208 -17.46 7.60 2.03
CA LYS A 208 -18.76 6.94 1.85
C LYS A 208 -18.66 5.72 0.95
N ALA A 209 -19.65 4.84 1.04
CA ALA A 209 -19.86 3.80 0.05
C ALA A 209 -20.09 4.39 -1.35
N VAL A 210 -19.73 3.62 -2.37
CA VAL A 210 -19.95 3.93 -3.78
C VAL A 210 -20.63 2.74 -4.46
N ASP A 211 -21.06 2.93 -5.70
CA ASP A 211 -21.68 1.88 -6.50
C ASP A 211 -20.75 0.66 -6.66
N ASN A 212 -21.30 -0.54 -6.52
CA ASN A 212 -20.57 -1.80 -6.64
C ASN A 212 -19.97 -2.04 -8.03
N LYS A 213 -20.44 -1.34 -9.08
CA LYS A 213 -19.81 -1.40 -10.41
C LYS A 213 -18.33 -1.01 -10.41
N TYR A 214 -17.90 -0.18 -9.45
CA TYR A 214 -16.50 0.26 -9.34
C TYR A 214 -15.54 -0.84 -8.85
N ASN A 215 -16.05 -2.01 -8.44
CA ASN A 215 -15.22 -3.20 -8.23
C ASN A 215 -14.51 -3.65 -9.52
N LEU A 216 -15.01 -3.26 -10.70
CA LEU A 216 -14.38 -3.49 -12.00
C LEU A 216 -14.15 -2.16 -12.73
N TYR A 217 -12.99 -2.02 -13.38
CA TYR A 217 -12.75 -0.90 -14.28
C TYR A 217 -13.56 -1.06 -15.57
N PRO A 218 -14.07 0.04 -16.15
CA PRO A 218 -14.77 -0.02 -17.42
C PRO A 218 -13.79 -0.33 -18.57
N ILE A 219 -14.27 -1.06 -19.57
CA ILE A 219 -13.59 -1.17 -20.87
C ILE A 219 -13.51 0.25 -21.47
N PRO A 220 -12.35 0.70 -21.98
CA PRO A 220 -12.21 2.04 -22.55
C PRO A 220 -13.18 2.27 -23.72
N ALA A 221 -13.74 3.48 -23.81
CA ALA A 221 -14.72 3.84 -24.83
C ALA A 221 -14.18 3.70 -26.27
N THR A 222 -12.87 3.87 -26.46
CA THR A 222 -12.18 3.64 -27.72
C THR A 222 -12.27 2.18 -28.16
N GLU A 223 -12.12 1.24 -27.23
CA GLU A 223 -12.22 -0.19 -27.50
C GLU A 223 -13.67 -0.62 -27.80
N LEU A 224 -14.64 -0.08 -27.04
CA LEU A 224 -16.07 -0.31 -27.30
C LEU A 224 -16.50 0.18 -28.69
N SER A 225 -15.98 1.34 -29.11
CA SER A 225 -16.29 1.90 -30.42
C SER A 225 -15.64 1.11 -31.56
N ALA A 226 -14.47 0.51 -31.32
CA ALA A 226 -13.73 -0.25 -32.31
C ALA A 226 -14.21 -1.71 -32.45
N ASN A 227 -14.72 -2.32 -31.38
CA ASN A 227 -15.13 -3.71 -31.37
C ASN A 227 -16.58 -3.88 -30.87
N PRO A 228 -17.54 -4.15 -31.77
CA PRO A 228 -18.95 -4.30 -31.40
C PRO A 228 -19.25 -5.54 -30.54
N ASN A 229 -18.27 -6.44 -30.33
CA ASN A 229 -18.40 -7.58 -29.43
C ASN A 229 -17.99 -7.25 -27.98
N LEU A 230 -17.59 -6.02 -27.69
CA LEU A 230 -17.28 -5.57 -26.33
C LEU A 230 -18.46 -4.76 -25.78
N TRP A 231 -18.79 -5.00 -24.51
CA TRP A 231 -19.77 -4.22 -23.77
C TRP A 231 -19.39 -4.18 -22.28
N ASN A 232 -19.88 -3.18 -21.57
CA ASN A 232 -19.72 -3.08 -20.12
C ASN A 232 -21.05 -3.44 -19.45
N ASP A 233 -21.15 -4.59 -18.78
CA ASP A 233 -22.40 -5.03 -18.13
C ASP A 233 -22.97 -4.03 -17.11
N ASN A 234 -22.10 -3.21 -16.50
CA ASN A 234 -22.43 -2.34 -15.36
C ASN A 234 -22.28 -0.84 -15.64
N TYR A 235 -22.09 -0.42 -16.91
CA TYR A 235 -21.86 1.00 -17.28
C TYR A 235 -22.77 1.48 -18.39
#